data_AF-A0A9D7K947-F1
#
_entry.id   AF-A0A9D7K947-F1
#
_cell.length_a   1.000
_cell.length_b   1.000
_cell.length_c   1.000
_cell.angle_alpha   90.00
_cell.angle_beta   90.00
_cell.angle_gamma   90.00
#
_symmetry.space_group_name_H-M   'P 1'
#
loop_
_entity.id
_entity.type
_entity.pdbx_description
1 polymer ?
#
loop_
_entity_poly.entity_id
_entity_poly.type
_entity_poly.pdbx_seq_one_letter_code
_entity_poly.pdbx_strand_id
1 'polypeptide(L)'
;MLLLGLCLLINSFIGVIFKWFETHRVDNLAAITSNYFVCLLTGSVVYGKWALPPDLFEKKWFWLAVLMGLLFIITFNLMALTVQKFGVSIATIFQKMSLIAPAILAISLYGEPAPWTKICGILLAILAIVLLSYKKGKTEDSLHLGWMVFYPSVFF
;
A
#
# COMPACT_ATOMS: atom_id res chain seq x y z
N MET A 1 9.42 -0.76 20.65
CA MET A 1 8.81 0.55 20.29
C MET A 1 9.66 1.31 19.27
N LEU A 2 11.00 1.36 19.40
CA LEU A 2 11.90 2.03 18.45
C LEU A 2 11.76 1.56 16.99
N LEU A 3 11.80 0.24 16.74
CA LEU A 3 11.65 -0.34 15.39
C LEU A 3 10.31 0.04 14.74
N LEU A 4 9.25 0.06 15.54
CA LEU A 4 7.91 0.40 15.05
C LEU A 4 7.82 1.89 14.67
N GLY A 5 8.41 2.78 15.47
CA GLY A 5 8.55 4.19 15.11
C GLY A 5 9.36 4.39 13.82
N LEU A 6 10.48 3.66 13.68
CA LEU A 6 11.31 3.72 12.48
C LEU A 6 10.58 3.22 11.23
N CYS A 7 9.82 2.13 11.33
CA CYS A 7 8.94 1.65 10.25
C CYS A 7 7.89 2.68 9.85
N LEU A 8 7.23 3.34 10.81
CA LEU A 8 6.23 4.37 10.52
C LEU A 8 6.85 5.58 9.80
N LEU A 9 8.03 6.01 10.25
CA LEU A 9 8.77 7.10 9.61
C LEU A 9 9.12 6.73 8.17
N ILE A 10 9.78 5.59 7.95
CA ILE A 10 10.18 5.14 6.61
C ILE A 10 8.98 4.99 5.68
N ASN A 11 7.87 4.41 6.17
CA ASN A 11 6.65 4.26 5.39
C ASN A 11 6.09 5.63 4.94
N SER A 12 6.08 6.62 5.85
CA SER A 12 5.64 7.98 5.53
C SER A 12 6.52 8.66 4.47
N PHE A 13 7.81 8.32 4.41
CA PHE A 13 8.73 8.85 3.39
C PHE A 13 8.45 8.32 1.98
N ILE A 14 7.80 7.17 1.81
CA ILE A 14 7.55 6.58 0.47
C ILE A 14 6.75 7.54 -0.41
N GLY A 15 5.69 8.15 0.14
CA GLY A 15 4.91 9.15 -0.60
C GLY A 15 5.74 10.39 -0.98
N VAL A 16 6.64 10.83 -0.09
CA VAL A 16 7.54 11.96 -0.39
C VAL A 16 8.51 11.59 -1.52
N ILE A 17 9.05 10.38 -1.52
CA ILE A 17 9.95 9.88 -2.59
C ILE A 17 9.23 9.83 -3.93
N PHE A 18 7.99 9.32 -3.99
CA PHE A 18 7.23 9.30 -5.24
C PHE A 18 6.92 10.70 -5.77
N LYS A 19 6.65 11.67 -4.87
CA LYS A 19 6.51 13.07 -5.28
C LYS A 19 7.83 13.65 -5.78
N TRP A 20 8.94 13.26 -5.16
CA TRP A 20 10.29 13.66 -5.59
C TRP A 20 10.66 13.07 -6.96
N PHE A 21 10.27 11.83 -7.26
CA PHE A 21 10.45 11.20 -8.58
C PHE A 21 9.75 11.98 -9.69
N GLU A 22 8.56 12.50 -9.45
CA GLU A 22 7.85 13.35 -10.43
C GLU A 22 8.62 14.63 -10.74
N THR A 23 9.09 15.33 -9.70
CA THR A 23 9.88 16.56 -9.86
C THR A 23 11.17 16.33 -10.64
N HIS A 24 11.80 15.16 -10.47
CA HIS A 24 13.08 14.81 -11.11
C HIS A 24 12.91 13.94 -12.36
N ARG A 25 11.66 13.69 -12.80
CA ARG A 25 11.32 12.85 -13.97
C ARG A 25 11.95 11.46 -13.93
N VAL A 26 12.02 10.87 -12.74
CA VAL A 26 12.47 9.48 -12.55
C VAL A 26 11.35 8.53 -12.96
N ASP A 27 11.69 7.50 -13.73
CA ASP A 27 10.72 6.47 -14.11
C ASP A 27 10.34 5.60 -12.89
N ASN A 28 9.03 5.55 -12.59
CA ASN A 28 8.51 4.83 -11.43
C ASN A 28 8.79 3.33 -11.52
N LEU A 29 8.62 2.72 -12.70
CA LEU A 29 8.78 1.29 -12.90
C LEU A 29 10.23 0.87 -12.68
N ALA A 30 11.18 1.60 -13.25
CA ALA A 30 12.60 1.38 -13.06
C ALA A 30 13.02 1.54 -11.59
N ALA A 31 12.54 2.59 -10.91
CA ALA A 31 12.83 2.83 -9.50
C ALA A 31 12.27 1.72 -8.59
N ILE A 32 11.01 1.31 -8.79
CA ILE A 32 10.37 0.24 -8.02
C ILE A 32 11.08 -1.09 -8.28
N THR A 33 11.34 -1.44 -9.55
CA THR A 33 12.05 -2.68 -9.89
C THR A 33 13.46 -2.72 -9.28
N SER A 34 14.17 -1.58 -9.31
CA SER A 34 15.49 -1.45 -8.67
C SER A 34 15.42 -1.65 -7.17
N ASN A 35 14.38 -1.13 -6.50
CA ASN A 35 14.17 -1.36 -5.07
C ASN A 35 14.05 -2.85 -4.73
N TYR A 36 13.37 -3.64 -5.57
CA TYR A 36 13.27 -5.08 -5.38
C TYR A 36 14.60 -5.81 -5.49
N PHE A 37 15.48 -5.41 -6.42
CA PHE A 37 16.84 -5.93 -6.47
C PHE A 37 17.62 -5.59 -5.21
N VAL A 38 17.49 -4.36 -4.70
CA VAL A 38 18.09 -3.96 -3.42
C VAL A 38 17.55 -4.79 -2.27
N CYS A 39 16.25 -5.08 -2.22
CA CYS A 39 15.64 -5.97 -1.23
C CYS A 39 16.22 -7.39 -1.30
N LEU A 40 16.44 -7.94 -2.49
CA LEU A 40 17.06 -9.27 -2.65
C LEU A 40 18.49 -9.29 -2.09
N LEU A 41 19.28 -8.26 -2.41
CA LEU A 41 20.67 -8.13 -1.97
C LEU A 41 20.75 -7.92 -0.45
N THR A 42 20.02 -6.93 0.07
CA THR A 42 19.97 -6.64 1.50
C THR A 42 19.42 -7.82 2.29
N GLY A 43 18.38 -8.49 1.80
CA GLY A 43 17.85 -9.72 2.40
C GLY A 43 18.90 -10.82 2.45
N SER A 44 19.68 -11.01 1.37
CA SER A 44 20.75 -12.00 1.34
C SER A 44 21.88 -11.68 2.33
N VAL A 45 22.25 -10.39 2.44
CA VAL A 45 23.27 -9.93 3.40
C VAL A 45 22.80 -10.13 4.84
N VAL A 46 21.58 -9.69 5.17
CA VAL A 46 21.01 -9.79 6.53
C VAL A 46 20.80 -11.25 6.92
N TYR A 47 20.40 -12.10 5.98
CA TYR A 47 20.19 -13.53 6.23
C TYR A 47 21.49 -14.33 6.29
N GLY A 48 22.63 -13.73 5.90
CA GLY A 48 23.95 -14.35 5.89
C GLY A 48 24.14 -15.44 4.82
N LYS A 49 23.19 -15.57 3.88
CA LYS A 49 23.23 -16.51 2.76
C LYS A 49 22.33 -16.01 1.63
N TRP A 50 22.51 -16.60 0.45
CA TRP A 50 21.68 -16.25 -0.70
C TRP A 50 20.19 -16.44 -0.37
N ALA A 51 19.40 -15.38 -0.58
CA ALA A 51 17.99 -15.36 -0.20
C ALA A 51 17.11 -16.29 -1.06
N LEU A 52 17.60 -16.73 -2.23
CA LEU A 52 16.88 -17.68 -3.08
C LEU A 52 17.37 -19.11 -2.79
N PRO A 53 16.51 -19.98 -2.25
CA PRO A 53 16.87 -21.38 -2.07
C PRO A 53 17.03 -22.08 -3.43
N PRO A 54 17.90 -23.10 -3.54
CA PRO A 54 18.14 -23.80 -4.80
C PRO A 54 16.92 -24.59 -5.30
N ASP A 55 16.03 -25.01 -4.39
CA ASP A 55 14.78 -25.72 -4.68
C ASP A 55 13.57 -24.78 -4.78
N LEU A 56 13.79 -23.49 -5.10
CA LEU A 56 12.76 -22.45 -5.13
C LEU A 56 11.53 -22.84 -5.96
N PHE A 57 11.74 -23.40 -7.15
CA PHE A 57 10.68 -23.76 -8.09
C PHE A 57 9.81 -24.94 -7.60
N GLU A 58 10.33 -25.76 -6.69
CA GLU A 58 9.62 -26.90 -6.12
C GLU A 58 8.76 -26.50 -4.91
N LYS A 59 8.94 -25.28 -4.41
CA LYS A 59 8.16 -24.78 -3.27
C LYS A 59 6.71 -24.53 -3.68
N LYS A 60 5.77 -25.10 -2.91
CA LYS A 60 4.33 -24.91 -3.10
C LYS A 60 3.90 -23.44 -3.12
N TRP A 61 4.63 -22.57 -2.41
CA TRP A 61 4.35 -21.13 -2.33
C TRP A 61 4.97 -20.31 -3.48
N PHE A 62 5.77 -20.92 -4.36
CA PHE A 62 6.48 -20.20 -5.42
C PHE A 62 5.53 -19.39 -6.32
N TRP A 63 4.50 -20.05 -6.86
CA TRP A 63 3.53 -19.39 -7.73
C TRP A 63 2.75 -18.28 -7.01
N LEU A 64 2.44 -18.47 -5.73
CA LEU A 64 1.79 -17.45 -4.92
C LEU A 64 2.72 -16.24 -4.68
N ALA A 65 4.01 -16.49 -4.45
CA ALA A 65 5.02 -15.43 -4.29
C ALA A 65 5.24 -14.64 -5.60
N VAL A 66 5.26 -15.32 -6.75
CA VAL A 66 5.32 -14.66 -8.07
C VAL A 66 4.11 -13.77 -8.28
N LEU A 67 2.90 -14.27 -8.02
CA LEU A 67 1.68 -13.49 -8.13
C LEU A 67 1.70 -12.27 -7.19
N MET A 68 2.12 -12.46 -5.94
CA MET A 68 2.25 -11.38 -4.96
C MET A 68 3.28 -10.33 -5.41
N GLY A 69 4.42 -10.74 -5.95
CA GLY A 69 5.43 -9.82 -6.49
C GLY A 69 4.88 -8.96 -7.62
N LEU A 70 4.15 -9.57 -8.57
CA LEU A 70 3.51 -8.85 -9.68
C LEU A 70 2.47 -7.84 -9.17
N LEU A 71 1.58 -8.27 -8.28
CA LEU A 71 0.58 -7.40 -7.67
C LEU A 71 1.22 -6.22 -6.95
N PHE A 72 2.32 -6.46 -6.22
CA PHE A 72 3.00 -5.41 -5.49
C PHE A 72 3.64 -4.36 -6.41
N ILE A 73 4.24 -4.76 -7.54
CA ILE A 73 4.75 -3.81 -8.54
C ILE A 73 3.61 -2.96 -9.12
N ILE A 74 2.47 -3.58 -9.43
CA ILE A 74 1.28 -2.88 -9.93
C ILE A 74 0.78 -1.87 -8.90
N THR A 75 0.58 -2.30 -7.66
CA THR A 75 0.07 -1.44 -6.58
C THR A 75 1.04 -0.30 -6.25
N PHE A 76 2.35 -0.53 -6.24
CA PHE A 76 3.33 0.54 -6.01
C PHE A 76 3.37 1.57 -7.15
N ASN A 77 3.24 1.13 -8.41
CA ASN A 77 3.12 2.07 -9.53
C ASN A 77 1.82 2.87 -9.46
N LEU A 78 0.71 2.23 -9.08
CA LEU A 78 -0.55 2.91 -8.89
C LEU A 78 -0.47 3.94 -7.76
N MET A 79 0.16 3.58 -6.64
CA MET A 79 0.45 4.50 -5.54
C MET A 79 1.28 5.69 -6.00
N ALA A 80 2.34 5.45 -6.77
CA ALA A 80 3.18 6.51 -7.32
C ALA A 80 2.33 7.47 -8.18
N LEU A 81 1.54 6.94 -9.11
CA LEU A 81 0.63 7.75 -9.94
C LEU A 81 -0.37 8.55 -9.10
N THR A 82 -0.96 7.96 -8.07
CA THR A 82 -1.90 8.65 -7.17
C THR A 82 -1.21 9.78 -6.42
N VAL A 83 -0.03 9.54 -5.86
CA VAL A 83 0.76 10.55 -5.14
C VAL A 83 1.15 11.70 -6.07
N GLN A 84 1.56 11.40 -7.30
CA GLN A 84 2.02 12.39 -8.26
C GLN A 84 0.85 13.27 -8.73
N LYS A 85 -0.27 12.65 -9.13
CA LYS A 85 -1.46 13.37 -9.63
C LYS A 85 -2.29 14.07 -8.56
N PHE A 86 -2.49 13.44 -7.40
CA PHE A 86 -3.42 13.90 -6.37
C PHE A 86 -2.73 14.36 -5.08
N GLY A 87 -1.40 14.25 -5.02
CA GLY A 87 -0.61 14.62 -3.85
C GLY A 87 -0.56 13.53 -2.78
N VAL A 88 0.43 13.65 -1.88
CA VAL A 88 0.72 12.69 -0.81
C VAL A 88 -0.45 12.54 0.17
N SER A 89 -1.16 13.64 0.46
CA SER A 89 -2.26 13.65 1.44
C SER A 89 -3.44 12.79 0.99
N ILE A 90 -3.80 12.82 -0.30
CA ILE A 90 -4.92 12.03 -0.84
C ILE A 90 -4.54 10.56 -0.90
N ALA A 91 -3.32 10.23 -1.37
CA ALA A 91 -2.83 8.86 -1.40
C ALA A 91 -2.80 8.21 -0.01
N THR A 92 -2.40 8.95 1.02
CA THR A 92 -2.36 8.47 2.42
C THR A 92 -3.76 8.14 2.95
N ILE A 93 -4.80 8.86 2.52
CA ILE A 93 -6.19 8.56 2.93
C ILE A 93 -6.65 7.24 2.33
N PHE A 94 -6.39 7.01 1.03
CA PHE A 94 -6.72 5.74 0.37
C PHE A 94 -5.94 4.56 0.93
N GLN A 95 -4.66 4.72 1.26
CA GLN A 95 -3.90 3.68 1.96
C GLN A 95 -4.51 3.26 3.29
N LYS A 96 -5.11 4.20 4.03
CA LYS A 96 -5.80 3.89 5.29
C LYS A 96 -7.11 3.14 5.08
N MET A 97 -7.75 3.25 3.91
CA MET A 97 -8.93 2.46 3.56
C MET A 97 -8.61 0.96 3.44
N SER A 98 -7.42 0.63 2.95
CA SER A 98 -6.93 -0.76 2.81
C SER A 98 -7.05 -1.55 4.12
N LEU A 99 -6.84 -0.91 5.27
CA LEU A 99 -6.82 -1.58 6.58
C LEU A 99 -8.16 -2.22 6.96
N ILE A 100 -9.27 -1.76 6.37
CA ILE A 100 -10.61 -2.26 6.68
C ILE A 100 -10.84 -3.65 6.06
N ALA A 101 -10.37 -3.88 4.83
CA ALA A 101 -10.61 -5.14 4.14
C ALA A 101 -10.01 -6.36 4.88
N PRO A 102 -8.73 -6.35 5.33
CA PRO A 102 -8.17 -7.41 6.16
C PRO A 102 -8.93 -7.61 7.47
N ALA A 103 -9.43 -6.55 8.11
CA ALA A 103 -10.18 -6.65 9.35
C ALA A 103 -11.52 -7.37 9.15
N ILE A 104 -12.24 -7.07 8.06
CA ILE A 104 -13.49 -7.75 7.70
C ILE A 104 -13.21 -9.21 7.33
N LEU A 105 -12.17 -9.46 6.54
CA LEU A 105 -11.78 -10.82 6.14
C LEU A 105 -11.33 -11.67 7.35
N ALA A 106 -10.65 -11.09 8.34
CA ALA A 106 -10.28 -11.78 9.58
C ALA A 106 -11.52 -12.27 10.35
N ILE A 107 -12.56 -11.45 10.44
CA ILE A 107 -13.82 -11.83 11.11
C ILE A 107 -14.57 -12.87 10.27
N SER A 108 -14.69 -12.66 8.96
CA SER A 108 -15.53 -13.50 8.09
C SER A 108 -14.89 -14.84 7.72
N LEU A 109 -13.60 -14.87 7.39
CA LEU A 109 -12.92 -16.08 6.89
C LEU A 109 -12.19 -16.84 7.99
N TYR A 110 -11.59 -16.13 8.96
CA TYR A 110 -10.82 -16.75 10.04
C TYR A 110 -11.65 -16.94 11.31
N GLY A 111 -12.91 -16.52 11.31
CA GLY A 111 -13.82 -16.67 12.45
C GLY A 111 -13.35 -15.91 13.69
N GLU A 112 -12.59 -14.81 13.51
CA GLU A 112 -12.13 -14.04 14.65
C GLU A 112 -13.32 -13.51 15.47
N PRO A 113 -13.24 -13.57 16.81
CA PRO A 113 -14.27 -12.98 17.65
C PRO A 113 -14.37 -11.49 17.36
N ALA A 114 -15.59 -11.04 17.11
CA ALA A 114 -15.96 -9.66 16.85
C ALA A 114 -16.73 -9.08 18.06
N PRO A 115 -16.05 -8.82 19.19
CA PRO A 115 -16.69 -8.13 20.31
C PRO A 115 -17.14 -6.74 19.87
N TRP A 116 -18.09 -6.17 20.61
CA TRP A 116 -18.67 -4.86 20.32
C TRP A 116 -17.61 -3.77 20.09
N THR A 117 -16.49 -3.82 20.81
CA THR A 117 -15.37 -2.89 20.66
C THR A 117 -14.72 -2.95 19.27
N LYS A 118 -14.52 -4.15 18.69
CA LYS A 118 -13.98 -4.29 17.32
C LYS A 118 -14.97 -3.73 16.29
N ILE A 119 -16.26 -4.02 16.45
CA ILE A 119 -17.30 -3.55 15.53
C ILE A 119 -17.39 -2.02 15.56
N CYS A 120 -17.45 -1.41 16.75
CA CYS A 120 -17.43 0.04 16.90
C CYS A 120 -16.16 0.66 16.32
N GLY A 121 -14.99 0.02 16.50
CA GLY A 121 -13.73 0.48 15.92
C GLY A 121 -13.74 0.50 14.39
N ILE A 122 -14.27 -0.55 13.75
CA ILE A 122 -14.41 -0.63 12.29
C ILE A 122 -15.37 0.46 11.80
N LEU A 123 -16.52 0.64 12.46
CA LEU A 123 -17.48 1.69 12.09
C LEU A 123 -16.89 3.10 12.23
N LEU A 124 -16.16 3.37 13.31
CA LEU A 124 -15.46 4.65 13.49
C LEU A 124 -14.36 4.87 12.45
N ALA A 125 -13.63 3.83 12.05
CA ALA A 125 -12.63 3.92 10.98
C ALA A 125 -13.27 4.28 9.64
N ILE A 126 -14.39 3.63 9.28
CA ILE A 126 -15.17 3.95 8.09
C ILE A 126 -15.65 5.42 8.14
N LEU A 127 -16.19 5.87 9.28
CA LEU A 127 -16.65 7.25 9.45
C LEU A 127 -15.51 8.26 9.30
N ALA A 128 -14.36 8.00 9.92
CA ALA A 128 -13.18 8.86 9.82
C ALA A 128 -12.70 9.00 8.38
N ILE A 129 -12.72 7.91 7.62
CA ILE A 129 -12.37 7.90 6.20
C ILE A 129 -13.34 8.75 5.37
N VAL A 130 -14.64 8.62 5.60
CA VAL A 130 -15.66 9.45 4.92
C VAL A 130 -15.41 10.93 5.20
N LEU A 131 -15.15 11.29 6.47
CA LEU A 131 -14.86 12.66 6.88
C LEU A 131 -13.54 13.20 6.28
N LEU A 132 -12.49 12.38 6.23
CA LEU A 132 -11.21 12.76 5.61
C LEU A 132 -11.31 12.91 4.09
N SER A 133 -12.20 12.14 3.46
CA SER A 133 -12.47 12.22 2.02
C SER A 133 -13.37 13.41 1.66
N TYR A 134 -14.12 13.93 2.63
CA TYR A 134 -15.02 15.06 2.45
C TYR A 134 -14.25 16.39 2.38
N LYS A 135 -13.91 16.83 1.17
CA LYS A 135 -13.25 18.11 0.92
C LYS A 135 -14.28 19.24 0.80
N LYS A 136 -14.28 20.20 1.73
CA LYS A 136 -15.14 21.40 1.67
C LYS A 136 -14.51 22.45 0.74
N GLY A 137 -14.99 22.52 -0.51
CA GLY A 137 -14.83 23.67 -1.43
C GLY A 137 -13.81 23.50 -2.58
N LYS A 138 -14.28 23.30 -3.82
CA LYS A 138 -14.67 24.30 -4.83
C LYS A 138 -15.22 23.52 -6.04
N THR A 139 -16.39 23.92 -6.48
CA THR A 139 -17.14 23.40 -7.62
C THR A 139 -16.32 23.51 -8.90
N GLU A 140 -15.97 22.38 -9.49
CA GLU A 140 -15.82 22.06 -10.93
C GLU A 140 -15.15 20.67 -10.98
N ASP A 141 -15.58 19.79 -11.88
CA ASP A 141 -15.16 18.38 -12.02
C ASP A 141 -15.76 17.32 -11.09
N SER A 142 -17.09 17.30 -10.99
CA SER A 142 -17.84 16.12 -10.49
C SER A 142 -17.63 14.85 -11.33
N LEU A 143 -17.05 14.94 -12.54
CA LEU A 143 -16.84 13.80 -13.44
C LEU A 143 -15.56 12.99 -13.16
N HIS A 144 -14.58 13.55 -12.44
CA HIS A 144 -13.30 12.87 -12.12
C HIS A 144 -13.29 12.15 -10.77
N LEU A 145 -14.32 12.37 -9.92
CA LEU A 145 -14.40 11.82 -8.57
C LEU A 145 -14.59 10.30 -8.55
N GLY A 146 -15.41 9.75 -9.46
CA GLY A 146 -15.63 8.30 -9.56
C GLY A 146 -14.36 7.53 -9.93
N TRP A 147 -13.57 8.09 -10.85
CA TRP A 147 -12.28 7.51 -11.26
C TRP A 147 -11.18 7.74 -10.21
N MET A 148 -11.21 8.85 -9.46
CA MET A 148 -10.32 9.11 -8.32
C MET A 148 -10.51 8.12 -7.18
N VAL A 149 -11.74 7.67 -6.93
CA VAL A 149 -12.04 6.70 -5.86
C VAL A 149 -11.79 5.27 -6.34
N PHE A 150 -12.12 4.94 -7.59
CA PHE A 150 -12.04 3.57 -8.10
C PHE A 150 -10.59 3.07 -8.27
N TYR A 151 -9.66 3.90 -8.77
CA TYR A 151 -8.28 3.46 -8.98
C TYR A 151 -7.59 3.00 -7.68
N PRO A 152 -7.62 3.77 -6.58
CA PRO A 152 -6.96 3.35 -5.35
C PRO A 152 -7.73 2.24 -4.61
N SER A 153 -9.07 2.31 -4.53
CA SER A 153 -9.86 1.40 -3.67
C SER A 153 -9.95 -0.05 -4.15
N VAL A 154 -9.66 -0.33 -5.43
CA VAL A 154 -9.64 -1.71 -5.97
C VAL A 154 -8.32 -2.42 -5.67
N PHE A 155 -7.25 -1.69 -5.34
CA PHE A 155 -5.90 -2.23 -5.11
C PHE A 155 -5.29 -1.91 -3.74
N PHE A 156 -5.95 -1.06 -2.95
CA PHE A 156 -5.69 -0.81 -1.53
C PHE A 156 -6.78 -1.45 -0.69
#